data_AF-A0A5F2HW06-F1
#
_entry.id   AF-A0A5F2HW06-F1
#
_cell.length_a   1.000
_cell.length_b   1.000
_cell.length_c   1.000
_cell.angle_alpha   90.00
_cell.angle_beta   90.00
_cell.angle_gamma   90.00
#
_symmetry.space_group_name_H-M   'P 1'
#
loop_
_entity.id
_entity.type
_entity.pdbx_description
1 polymer ?
#
loop_
_entity_poly.entity_id
_entity_poly.type
_entity_poly.pdbx_seq_one_letter_code
_entity_poly.pdbx_strand_id
1 'polypeptide(L)'
;VPFPRAIFMVAPLFYLFFDLQIFTASGGEFMSYTLSYMIVNLMMQNYLYGAFRWPWISELYEYVQTVHLLPAIVSVILNPRKPTFKVTAKDESIATSRLSEIGKPFFVIFGVLLVGVAMTAYKVYTEPYKADVTLVVGGWNLLN
;
A
#
# COMPACT_ATOMS: atom_id res chain seq x y z
N VAL A 1 -10.86 6.65 4.29
CA VAL A 1 -10.81 5.77 5.48
C VAL A 1 -9.55 4.91 5.34
N PRO A 2 -8.66 4.82 6.32
CA PRO A 2 -7.32 4.22 6.11
C PRO A 2 -7.30 2.69 5.97
N PHE A 3 -8.38 2.00 6.35
CA PHE A 3 -8.42 0.54 6.40
C PHE A 3 -8.30 -0.17 5.03
N PRO A 4 -9.02 0.26 3.96
CA PRO A 4 -8.89 -0.35 2.64
C PRO A 4 -7.47 -0.22 2.07
N ARG A 5 -6.79 0.91 2.30
CA ARG A 5 -5.43 1.15 1.82
C ARG A 5 -4.41 0.21 2.47
N ALA A 6 -4.54 -0.01 3.78
CA ALA A 6 -3.71 -0.98 4.48
C ALA A 6 -3.89 -2.40 3.91
N ILE A 7 -5.13 -2.79 3.58
CA ILE A 7 -5.41 -4.10 2.98
C ILE A 7 -4.76 -4.20 1.59
N PHE A 8 -4.87 -3.18 0.74
CA PHE A 8 -4.22 -3.17 -0.58
C PHE A 8 -2.70 -3.29 -0.52
N MET A 9 -2.08 -2.72 0.53
CA MET A 9 -0.63 -2.83 0.74
C MET A 9 -0.20 -4.24 1.15
N VAL A 10 -0.99 -4.90 2.02
CA VAL A 10 -0.62 -6.21 2.60
C VAL A 10 -1.11 -7.39 1.75
N ALA A 11 -2.16 -7.22 0.94
CA ALA A 11 -2.73 -8.28 0.11
C ALA A 11 -1.70 -8.98 -0.81
N PRO A 12 -0.80 -8.26 -1.53
CA PRO A 12 0.24 -8.90 -2.33
C PRO A 12 1.23 -9.72 -1.48
N LEU A 13 1.55 -9.22 -0.27
CA LEU A 13 2.49 -9.88 0.64
C LEU A 13 1.96 -11.23 1.14
N PHE A 14 0.64 -11.35 1.36
CA PHE A 14 0.06 -12.63 1.77
C PHE A 14 0.23 -13.74 0.72
N TYR A 15 0.09 -13.40 -0.57
CA TYR A 15 0.36 -14.35 -1.65
C TYR A 15 1.87 -14.66 -1.75
N LEU A 16 2.71 -13.64 -1.66
CA LEU A 16 4.17 -13.80 -1.81
C LEU A 16 4.81 -14.61 -0.68
N PHE A 17 4.39 -14.40 0.57
CA PHE A 17 4.98 -15.09 1.74
C PHE A 17 4.27 -16.39 2.11
N PHE A 18 2.95 -16.50 1.91
CA PHE A 18 2.16 -17.62 2.42
C PHE A 18 1.48 -18.44 1.32
N ASP A 19 1.72 -18.15 0.04
CA ASP A 19 1.05 -18.79 -1.10
C ASP A 19 -0.48 -18.74 -1.05
N LEU A 20 -1.02 -17.74 -0.32
CA LEU A 20 -2.46 -17.63 -0.15
C LEU A 20 -3.11 -17.15 -1.46
N GLN A 21 -3.75 -18.07 -2.17
CA GLN A 21 -4.50 -17.79 -3.39
C GLN A 21 -5.84 -17.15 -3.04
N ILE A 22 -5.85 -15.82 -2.93
CA ILE A 22 -7.07 -15.04 -2.65
C ILE A 22 -7.96 -14.92 -3.92
N PHE A 23 -7.36 -15.03 -5.11
CA PHE A 23 -8.05 -14.97 -6.40
C PHE A 23 -7.79 -16.22 -7.24
N THR A 24 -8.87 -16.86 -7.69
CA THR A 24 -8.85 -18.00 -8.63
C THR A 24 -9.18 -17.50 -10.04
N ALA A 25 -8.27 -16.75 -10.65
CA ALA A 25 -8.41 -16.25 -12.03
C ALA A 25 -7.07 -16.36 -12.76
N SER A 26 -7.09 -16.47 -14.09
CA SER A 26 -5.88 -16.39 -14.89
C SER A 26 -5.23 -15.01 -14.71
N GLY A 27 -3.89 -14.95 -14.62
CA GLY A 27 -3.19 -13.67 -14.45
C GLY A 27 -3.57 -12.65 -15.54
N GLY A 28 -3.82 -13.11 -16.77
CA GLY A 28 -4.23 -12.26 -17.88
C GLY A 28 -5.65 -11.70 -17.75
N GLU A 29 -6.61 -12.49 -17.25
CA GLU A 29 -7.99 -12.04 -17.02
C GLU A 29 -8.03 -11.02 -15.89
N PHE A 30 -7.33 -11.30 -14.79
CA PHE A 30 -7.24 -10.35 -13.68
C PHE A 30 -6.67 -9.02 -14.15
N MET A 31 -5.59 -9.05 -14.94
CA MET A 31 -4.93 -7.84 -15.41
C MET A 31 -5.81 -7.04 -16.36
N SER A 32 -6.51 -7.71 -17.29
CA SER A 32 -7.37 -7.02 -18.26
C SER A 32 -8.53 -6.29 -17.57
N TYR A 33 -9.26 -6.97 -16.67
CA TYR A 33 -10.35 -6.35 -15.93
C TYR A 33 -9.86 -5.25 -14.99
N THR A 34 -8.77 -5.50 -14.26
CA THR A 34 -8.24 -4.53 -13.29
C THR A 34 -7.70 -3.28 -13.98
N LEU A 35 -6.91 -3.44 -15.05
CA LEU A 35 -6.39 -2.30 -15.82
C LEU A 35 -7.50 -1.49 -16.46
N SER A 36 -8.47 -2.14 -17.12
CA SER A 36 -9.59 -1.43 -17.71
C SER A 36 -10.36 -0.63 -16.66
N TYR A 37 -10.64 -1.23 -15.51
CA TYR A 37 -11.27 -0.54 -14.39
C TYR A 37 -10.43 0.65 -13.90
N MET A 38 -9.13 0.46 -13.70
CA MET A 38 -8.22 1.52 -13.23
C MET A 38 -8.12 2.69 -14.19
N ILE A 39 -8.01 2.43 -15.50
CA ILE A 39 -7.93 3.47 -16.53
C ILE A 39 -9.22 4.29 -16.53
N VAL A 40 -10.38 3.63 -16.55
CA VAL A 40 -11.67 4.32 -16.53
C VAL A 40 -11.83 5.13 -15.24
N ASN A 41 -11.43 4.58 -14.10
CA ASN A 41 -11.47 5.28 -12.82
C ASN A 41 -10.54 6.51 -12.81
N LEU A 42 -9.32 6.38 -13.32
CA LEU A 42 -8.36 7.48 -13.42
C LEU A 42 -8.87 8.59 -14.34
N MET A 43 -9.44 8.23 -15.49
CA MET A 43 -10.06 9.16 -16.43
C MET A 43 -11.25 9.88 -15.79
N MET A 44 -12.12 9.16 -15.08
CA MET A 44 -13.25 9.75 -14.38
C MET A 44 -12.80 10.73 -13.28
N GLN A 45 -11.83 10.34 -12.47
CA GLN A 45 -11.27 11.21 -11.43
C GLN A 45 -10.61 12.46 -12.01
N ASN A 46 -9.86 12.31 -13.11
CA ASN A 46 -9.22 13.43 -13.79
C ASN A 46 -10.26 14.35 -14.45
N TYR A 47 -11.31 13.79 -15.04
CA TYR A 47 -12.41 14.56 -15.62
C TYR A 47 -13.15 15.40 -14.55
N LEU A 48 -13.43 14.82 -13.38
CA LEU A 48 -14.16 15.51 -12.32
C LEU A 48 -13.30 16.49 -11.51
N TYR A 49 -12.03 16.15 -11.26
CA TYR A 49 -11.18 16.85 -10.28
C TYR A 49 -9.80 17.27 -10.81
N GLY A 50 -9.51 17.10 -12.10
CA GLY A 50 -8.17 17.31 -12.67
C GLY A 50 -7.61 18.73 -12.50
N ALA A 51 -8.47 19.73 -12.32
CA ALA A 51 -8.06 21.10 -12.03
C ALA A 51 -7.53 21.30 -10.59
N PHE A 52 -7.91 20.44 -9.65
CA PHE A 52 -7.63 20.61 -8.21
C PHE A 52 -6.83 19.46 -7.59
N ARG A 53 -6.87 18.28 -8.21
CA ARG A 53 -6.24 17.07 -7.67
C ARG A 53 -5.51 16.34 -8.79
N TRP A 54 -4.20 16.28 -8.66
CA TRP A 54 -3.38 15.51 -9.58
C TRP A 54 -3.65 14.01 -9.40
N PRO A 55 -3.51 13.21 -10.48
CA PRO A 55 -3.55 11.76 -10.38
C PRO A 55 -2.63 11.23 -9.26
N TRP A 56 -3.08 10.20 -8.54
CA TRP A 56 -2.34 9.49 -7.47
C TRP A 56 -1.95 10.31 -6.22
N ILE A 57 -2.07 11.64 -6.22
CA ILE A 57 -1.69 12.46 -5.06
C ILE A 57 -2.53 12.11 -3.83
N SER A 58 -3.84 11.92 -4.02
CA SER A 58 -4.76 11.56 -2.95
C SER A 58 -4.39 10.20 -2.33
N GLU A 59 -3.89 9.27 -3.16
CA GLU A 59 -3.52 7.93 -2.72
C GLU A 59 -2.24 7.97 -1.89
N LEU A 60 -1.25 8.76 -2.33
CA LEU A 60 -0.01 8.99 -1.58
C LEU A 60 -0.30 9.60 -0.20
N TYR A 61 -1.13 10.65 -0.15
CA TYR A 61 -1.51 11.29 1.12
C TYR A 61 -2.24 10.32 2.06
N GLU A 62 -3.20 9.57 1.53
CA GLU A 62 -3.91 8.55 2.31
C GLU A 62 -2.97 7.44 2.81
N TYR A 63 -1.98 7.04 1.99
CA TYR A 63 -0.98 6.04 2.38
C TYR A 63 -0.13 6.52 3.56
N VAL A 64 0.45 7.72 3.44
CA VAL A 64 1.26 8.33 4.50
C VAL A 64 0.45 8.50 5.78
N GLN A 65 -0.81 8.93 5.65
CA GLN A 65 -1.69 9.11 6.80
C GLN A 65 -2.08 7.75 7.43
N THR A 66 -2.32 6.73 6.62
CA THR A 66 -2.71 5.39 7.07
C THR A 66 -1.68 4.80 8.01
N VAL A 67 -0.39 4.87 7.70
CA VAL A 67 0.69 4.31 8.53
C VAL A 67 0.67 4.84 9.97
N HIS A 68 0.35 6.12 10.15
CA HIS A 68 0.29 6.76 11.48
C HIS A 68 -1.06 6.58 12.17
N LEU A 69 -2.15 6.54 11.39
CA LEU A 69 -3.50 6.41 11.94
C LEU A 69 -3.87 4.97 12.27
N LEU A 70 -3.27 3.96 11.63
CA LEU A 70 -3.60 2.55 11.83
C LEU A 70 -3.50 2.13 13.31
N PRO A 71 -2.39 2.40 14.03
CA PRO A 71 -2.26 2.04 15.44
C PRO A 71 -3.29 2.76 16.32
N ALA A 72 -3.55 4.03 16.01
CA ALA A 72 -4.54 4.84 16.74
C ALA A 72 -5.95 4.26 16.56
N ILE A 73 -6.35 3.91 15.33
CA ILE A 73 -7.67 3.34 15.03
C ILE A 73 -7.84 1.96 15.66
N VAL A 74 -6.83 1.09 15.59
CA VAL A 74 -6.86 -0.23 16.24
C VAL A 74 -7.03 -0.09 17.75
N SER A 75 -6.33 0.87 18.38
CA SER A 75 -6.48 1.18 19.80
C SER A 75 -7.91 1.61 20.16
N VAL A 76 -8.54 2.45 19.32
CA VAL A 76 -9.94 2.87 19.53
C VAL A 76 -10.93 1.72 19.35
N ILE A 77 -10.71 0.82 18.38
CA ILE A 77 -11.56 -0.36 18.19
C ILE A 77 -11.47 -1.29 19.40
N LEU A 78 -10.26 -1.54 19.91
CA LEU A 78 -10.03 -2.40 21.08
C LEU A 78 -10.51 -1.77 22.39
N ASN A 79 -10.42 -0.44 22.52
CA ASN A 79 -10.86 0.27 23.70
C ASN A 79 -11.49 1.63 23.36
N PRO A 80 -12.80 1.65 23.02
CA PRO A 80 -13.48 2.85 22.53
C PRO A 80 -13.57 4.00 23.54
N ARG A 81 -13.31 3.73 24.84
CA ARG A 81 -13.37 4.74 25.91
C ARG A 81 -12.03 5.42 26.20
N LYS A 82 -10.95 5.11 25.49
CA LYS A 82 -9.63 5.77 25.67
C LYS A 82 -8.97 6.26 24.36
N PRO A 83 -9.62 7.06 23.50
CA PRO A 83 -8.90 7.73 22.43
C PRO A 83 -8.09 8.90 23.00
N THR A 84 -6.80 8.69 23.31
CA THR A 84 -5.88 9.81 23.57
C THR A 84 -5.01 10.01 22.34
N PHE A 85 -5.41 10.95 21.49
CA PHE A 85 -4.58 11.40 20.36
C PHE A 85 -3.48 12.31 20.91
N LYS A 86 -2.38 11.72 21.38
CA LYS A 86 -1.21 12.48 21.85
C LYS A 86 -0.54 13.12 20.64
N VAL A 87 -0.76 14.43 20.49
CA VAL A 87 -0.04 15.26 19.51
C VAL A 87 1.43 15.32 19.94
N THR A 88 2.32 14.80 19.10
CA THR A 88 3.77 14.92 19.30
C THR A 88 4.12 16.42 19.31
N ALA A 89 4.84 16.88 20.34
CA ALA A 89 5.14 18.30 20.53
C ALA A 89 5.90 18.87 19.33
N LYS A 90 5.42 20.03 18.84
CA LYS A 90 5.92 20.71 17.64
C LYS A 90 7.07 21.67 17.98
N ASP A 91 7.98 21.26 18.86
CA ASP A 91 9.19 22.01 19.20
C ASP A 91 10.39 21.33 18.52
N GLU A 92 10.44 21.42 17.19
CA GLU A 92 11.65 21.08 16.43
C GLU A 92 12.16 22.33 15.71
N SER A 93 13.34 22.82 16.12
CA SER A 93 14.03 23.90 15.41
C SER A 93 14.53 23.39 14.05
N ILE A 94 14.04 23.97 12.97
CA ILE A 94 14.47 23.67 11.58
C ILE A 94 15.80 24.37 11.28
N ALA A 95 16.83 24.13 12.10
CA ALA A 95 18.16 24.68 11.89
C ALA A 95 19.05 23.80 10.99
N THR A 96 18.75 22.51 10.90
CA THR A 96 19.53 21.52 10.13
C THR A 96 18.61 20.49 9.50
N SER A 97 18.91 20.04 8.27
CA SER A 97 18.24 18.88 7.67
C SER A 97 18.45 17.64 8.56
N ARG A 98 17.39 17.20 9.22
CA ARG A 98 17.36 15.94 9.99
C ARG A 98 16.31 15.00 9.42
N LEU A 99 16.57 13.70 9.53
CA LEU A 99 15.58 12.68 9.23
C LEU A 99 14.54 12.67 10.36
N SER A 100 13.25 12.83 10.03
CA SER A 100 12.19 12.81 11.03
C SER A 100 12.15 11.48 11.75
N GLU A 101 12.13 11.49 13.09
CA GLU A 101 12.02 10.27 13.92
C GLU A 101 10.72 9.50 13.66
N ILE A 102 9.70 10.20 13.16
CA ILE A 102 8.39 9.69 12.76
C ILE A 102 8.49 8.89 11.45
N GLY A 103 9.59 9.01 10.70
CA GLY A 103 9.82 8.33 9.42
C GLY A 103 10.12 6.82 9.52
N LYS A 104 10.50 6.31 10.70
CA LYS A 104 10.93 4.90 10.88
C LYS A 104 9.94 3.85 10.34
N PRO A 105 8.60 3.98 10.54
CA PRO A 105 7.64 3.01 10.00
C PRO A 105 7.68 2.88 8.48
N PHE A 106 7.96 3.96 7.74
CA PHE A 106 8.07 3.92 6.29
C PHE A 106 9.28 3.11 5.83
N PHE A 107 10.42 3.23 6.51
CA PHE A 107 11.60 2.43 6.19
C PHE A 107 11.36 0.93 6.43
N VAL A 108 10.61 0.58 7.47
CA VAL A 108 10.22 -0.82 7.72
C VAL A 108 9.32 -1.33 6.61
N ILE A 109 8.27 -0.57 6.24
CA ILE A 109 7.36 -0.95 5.15
C ILE A 109 8.13 -1.09 3.83
N PHE A 110 8.99 -0.12 3.51
CA PHE A 110 9.83 -0.17 2.32
C PHE A 110 10.74 -1.41 2.29
N GLY A 111 11.35 -1.74 3.44
CA GLY A 111 12.14 -2.98 3.58
C GLY A 111 11.31 -4.24 3.34
N VAL A 112 10.08 -4.30 3.86
CA VAL A 112 9.16 -5.43 3.64
C VAL A 112 8.77 -5.54 2.16
N LEU A 113 8.45 -4.41 1.50
CA LEU A 113 8.12 -4.39 0.07
C LEU A 113 9.30 -4.86 -0.78
N LEU A 114 10.54 -4.45 -0.46
CA LEU A 114 11.76 -4.94 -1.12
C LEU A 114 11.93 -6.46 -0.99
N VAL A 115 11.70 -7.01 0.21
CA VAL A 115 11.70 -8.46 0.41
C VAL A 115 10.58 -9.11 -0.42
N GLY A 116 9.41 -8.48 -0.53
CA GLY A 116 8.32 -8.92 -1.42
C GLY A 116 8.74 -8.99 -2.90
N VAL A 117 9.50 -8.01 -3.39
CA VAL A 117 10.04 -8.03 -4.77
C VAL A 117 11.03 -9.19 -4.93
N ALA A 118 11.93 -9.40 -3.97
CA ALA A 118 12.86 -10.52 -4.01
C ALA A 118 12.13 -11.87 -4.00
N MET A 119 11.07 -12.01 -3.19
CA MET A 119 10.22 -13.20 -3.15
C MET A 119 9.48 -13.43 -4.46
N THR A 120 9.05 -12.36 -5.13
CA THR A 120 8.44 -12.45 -6.48
C THR A 120 9.44 -13.06 -7.47
N ALA A 121 10.67 -12.53 -7.50
CA ALA A 121 11.72 -13.04 -8.39
C ALA A 121 12.05 -14.52 -8.08
N TYR A 122 12.13 -14.87 -6.80
CA TYR A 122 12.36 -16.24 -6.36
C TYR A 122 11.23 -17.18 -6.82
N LYS A 123 9.96 -16.82 -6.59
CA LYS A 123 8.80 -17.62 -6.99
C LYS A 123 8.66 -17.79 -8.49
N VAL A 124 8.94 -16.76 -9.27
CA VAL A 124 8.94 -16.84 -10.73
C VAL A 124 10.00 -17.84 -11.23
N TYR A 125 11.15 -17.92 -10.54
CA TYR A 125 12.20 -18.88 -10.89
C TYR A 125 11.87 -20.32 -10.45
N THR A 126 11.34 -20.52 -9.25
CA THR A 126 11.05 -21.86 -8.71
C THR A 126 9.74 -22.46 -9.23
N GLU A 127 8.75 -21.63 -9.54
CA GLU A 127 7.39 -22.05 -9.91
C GLU A 127 6.93 -21.38 -11.22
N PRO A 128 7.56 -21.69 -12.36
CA PRO A 128 7.25 -21.04 -13.64
C PRO A 128 5.80 -21.27 -14.10
N TYR A 129 5.14 -22.33 -13.61
CA TYR A 129 3.74 -22.66 -13.89
C TYR A 129 2.73 -21.72 -13.22
N LYS A 130 3.12 -20.96 -12.19
CA LYS A 130 2.29 -19.89 -11.58
C LYS A 130 2.83 -18.49 -11.86
N ALA A 131 3.76 -18.37 -12.81
CA ALA A 131 4.46 -17.12 -13.07
C ALA A 131 3.51 -16.01 -13.52
N ASP A 132 2.45 -16.34 -14.25
CA ASP A 132 1.42 -15.41 -14.69
C ASP A 132 0.77 -14.66 -13.53
N VAL A 133 0.27 -15.36 -12.51
CA VAL A 133 -0.35 -14.75 -11.32
C VAL A 133 0.71 -14.07 -10.47
N THR A 134 1.88 -14.69 -10.31
CA THR A 134 2.98 -14.15 -9.50
C THR A 134 3.50 -12.82 -10.05
N LEU A 135 3.61 -12.69 -11.37
CA LEU A 135 4.05 -11.44 -12.02
C LEU A 135 3.04 -10.31 -11.83
N VAL A 136 1.75 -10.61 -11.88
CA VAL A 136 0.71 -9.59 -11.64
C VAL A 136 0.73 -9.12 -10.19
N VAL A 137 0.82 -10.05 -9.23
CA VAL A 137 0.93 -9.72 -7.81
C VAL A 137 2.24 -8.96 -7.51
N GLY A 138 3.34 -9.39 -8.11
CA GLY A 138 4.63 -8.72 -8.01
C GLY A 138 4.62 -7.32 -8.61
N GLY A 139 3.94 -7.14 -9.75
CA GLY A 139 3.70 -5.83 -10.35
C GLY A 139 2.92 -4.92 -9.41
N TRP A 140 1.93 -5.46 -8.68
CA TRP A 140 1.24 -4.70 -7.65
C TRP A 140 2.13 -4.34 -6.45
N ASN A 141 2.99 -5.26 -6.02
CA ASN A 141 3.96 -4.99 -4.97
C ASN A 141 5.00 -3.94 -5.37
N LEU A 142 5.31 -3.79 -6.66
CA LEU A 142 6.20 -2.74 -7.18
C LEU A 142 5.54 -1.36 -7.27
N LEU A 143 4.22 -1.31 -7.44
CA LEU A 143 3.46 -0.06 -7.45
C LEU A 143 3.19 0.48 -6.04
N ASN A 144 3.25 -0.37 -5.02
CA ASN A 144 3.17 0.00 -3.60
C ASN A 144 4.47 0.65 -3.11
#